data_AF-A0A162ANE6-F1
#
_entry.id   AF-A0A162ANE6-F1
#
_cell.length_a   1.000
_cell.length_b   1.000
_cell.length_c   1.000
_cell.angle_alpha   90.00
_cell.angle_beta   90.00
_cell.angle_gamma   90.00
#
_symmetry.space_group_name_H-M   'P 1'
#
loop_
_entity.id
_entity.type
_entity.pdbx_description
1 polymer ?
#
loop_
_entity_poly.entity_id
_entity_poly.type
_entity_poly.pdbx_seq_one_letter_code
_entity_poly.pdbx_strand_id
1 'polypeptide(L)' 'SMSPRHKSLGHYIRQHWRIENSQHYVLDVVFKEDNSRIMLEGAVENMALFRRFVMNILKQCECGAPSQ' A
#
# COMPACT_ATOMS: atom_id res chain seq x y z
N SER A 1 -3.46 11.60 32.78
CA SER A 1 -2.80 11.39 31.47
C SER A 1 -3.14 9.99 30.96
N MET A 2 -3.21 9.75 29.64
CA MET A 2 -3.51 8.41 29.11
C MET A 2 -2.41 7.40 29.50
N SER A 3 -2.82 6.19 29.90
CA SER A 3 -1.87 5.11 30.23
C SER A 3 -0.94 4.80 29.05
N PRO A 4 0.29 4.31 29.30
CA PRO A 4 1.22 3.92 28.24
C PRO A 4 0.60 2.97 27.21
N ARG A 5 -0.19 1.97 27.65
CA ARG A 5 -0.86 1.01 26.75
C ARG A 5 -1.80 1.68 25.75
N HIS A 6 -2.57 2.70 26.18
CA HIS A 6 -3.48 3.39 25.28
C HIS A 6 -2.73 4.22 24.23
N LYS A 7 -1.57 4.80 24.60
CA LYS A 7 -0.70 5.49 23.64
C LYS A 7 -0.11 4.52 22.61
N SER A 8 0.33 3.35 23.06
CA SER A 8 0.83 2.28 22.18
C SER A 8 -0.23 1.83 21.18
N LEU A 9 -1.45 1.56 21.64
CA LEU A 9 -2.55 1.15 20.78
C LEU A 9 -2.86 2.19 19.71
N GLY A 10 -2.98 3.47 20.10
CA GLY A 10 -3.20 4.56 19.15
C GLY A 10 -2.08 4.71 18.12
N HIS A 11 -0.82 4.44 18.51
CA HIS A 11 0.30 4.42 17.58
C HIS A 11 0.14 3.29 16.54
N TYR A 12 -0.16 2.07 16.97
CA TYR A 12 -0.34 0.93 16.05
C TYR A 12 -1.50 1.14 15.07
N ILE A 13 -2.64 1.65 15.54
CA ILE A 13 -3.78 1.97 14.67
C ILE A 13 -3.37 2.95 13.58
N ARG A 14 -2.65 4.03 13.93
CA ARG A 14 -2.19 5.02 12.94
C ARG A 14 -1.17 4.43 11.96
N GLN A 15 -0.25 3.57 12.42
CA GLN A 15 0.70 2.89 11.53
C GLN A 15 -0.02 1.96 10.54
N HIS A 16 -1.02 1.22 10.99
CA HIS A 16 -1.83 0.38 10.11
C HIS A 16 -2.54 1.21 9.03
N TRP A 17 -3.26 2.27 9.40
CA TRP A 17 -3.92 3.16 8.43
C TRP A 17 -2.96 3.85 7.46
N ARG A 18 -1.72 4.11 7.88
CA ARG A 18 -0.69 4.66 6.98
C ARG A 18 -0.36 3.68 5.85
N ILE A 19 -0.35 2.38 6.12
CA ILE A 19 -0.11 1.35 5.10
C ILE A 19 -1.30 1.31 4.14
N GLU A 20 -2.52 1.23 4.67
CA GLU A 20 -3.76 1.23 3.88
C GLU A 20 -3.82 2.45 2.93
N ASN A 21 -3.61 3.66 3.46
CA ASN A 21 -3.70 4.87 2.65
C ASN A 21 -2.58 5.01 1.61
N SER A 22 -1.38 4.48 1.88
CA SER A 22 -0.22 4.65 1.00
C SER A 22 0.05 3.48 0.06
N GLN A 23 -0.65 2.36 0.23
CA GLN A 23 -0.51 1.15 -0.59
C GLN A 23 -1.85 0.71 -1.17
N HIS A 24 -2.85 0.41 -0.33
CA HIS A 24 -4.11 -0.19 -0.79
C HIS A 24 -4.85 0.70 -1.77
N TYR A 25 -5.06 1.99 -1.46
CA TYR A 25 -5.71 2.90 -2.40
C TYR A 25 -5.04 2.93 -3.78
N VAL A 26 -3.70 2.91 -3.82
CA VAL A 26 -2.96 2.93 -5.08
C VAL A 26 -3.14 1.61 -5.84
N LEU A 27 -3.11 0.46 -5.16
CA LEU A 27 -3.34 -0.84 -5.79
C LEU A 27 -4.78 -0.98 -6.30
N ASP A 28 -5.75 -0.67 -5.45
CA ASP A 28 -7.17 -0.93 -5.70
C ASP A 28 -7.71 0.03 -6.77
N VAL A 29 -7.34 1.31 -6.70
CA VAL A 29 -7.88 2.35 -7.58
C VAL A 29 -6.96 2.64 -8.77
N VAL A 30 -5.67 2.92 -8.55
CA VAL A 30 -4.76 3.35 -9.64
C VAL A 30 -4.36 2.15 -10.50
N PHE A 31 -3.97 1.04 -9.88
CA PHE A 31 -3.68 -0.22 -10.59
C PHE A 31 -4.93 -1.04 -10.91
N LYS A 32 -6.12 -0.60 -10.47
CA LYS A 32 -7.42 -1.23 -10.74
C LYS A 32 -7.48 -2.70 -10.31
N GLU A 33 -6.84 -3.02 -9.18
CA GLU A 33 -6.78 -4.39 -8.66
C GLU A 33 -8.18 -4.97 -8.43
N ASP A 34 -9.09 -4.20 -7.81
CA ASP A 34 -10.49 -4.61 -7.58
C ASP A 34 -11.27 -4.93 -8.86
N ASN A 35 -10.91 -4.28 -9.97
CA ASN A 35 -11.56 -4.46 -11.27
C ASN A 35 -10.84 -5.48 -12.16
N SER A 36 -9.77 -6.11 -11.66
CA SER A 36 -8.96 -7.06 -12.41
C SER A 36 -9.73 -8.33 -12.73
N ARG A 37 -9.78 -8.72 -14.00
CA ARG A 37 -10.44 -9.96 -14.47
C ARG A 37 -9.47 -11.13 -14.66
N ILE A 38 -8.28 -11.02 -14.09
CA ILE A 38 -7.25 -12.05 -14.16
C ILE A 38 -7.74 -13.26 -13.36
N MET A 39 -7.88 -14.40 -14.03
CA MET A 39 -8.46 -15.61 -13.45
C MET A 39 -7.60 -16.87 -13.69
N LEU A 40 -6.42 -16.69 -14.30
CA LEU A 40 -5.47 -17.79 -14.46
C LEU A 40 -4.86 -18.15 -13.10
N GLU A 41 -4.73 -19.45 -12.83
CA GLU A 41 -4.11 -19.97 -11.61
C GLU A 41 -2.71 -19.37 -11.41
N GLY A 42 -2.43 -18.86 -10.20
CA GLY A 42 -1.17 -18.20 -9.86
C GLY A 42 -0.97 -16.80 -10.46
N ALA A 43 -1.77 -16.39 -11.45
CA ALA A 43 -1.63 -15.08 -12.07
C ALA A 43 -2.13 -13.95 -11.14
N VAL A 44 -3.08 -14.22 -10.25
CA VAL A 44 -3.57 -13.24 -9.27
C VAL A 44 -2.45 -12.86 -8.31
N GLU A 45 -1.79 -13.85 -7.72
CA GLU A 45 -0.68 -13.68 -6.78
C GLU A 45 0.52 -13.03 -7.46
N ASN A 46 0.88 -13.50 -8.65
CA ASN A 46 1.99 -12.96 -9.44
C ASN A 46 1.77 -11.48 -9.77
N MET A 47 0.56 -11.11 -10.18
CA MET A 47 0.23 -9.72 -10.50
C MET A 47 0.17 -8.84 -9.25
N ALA A 48 -0.31 -9.37 -8.12
CA ALA A 48 -0.32 -8.63 -6.87
C ALA A 48 1.12 -8.38 -6.34
N LEU A 49 2.04 -9.33 -6.52
CA LEU A 49 3.46 -9.16 -6.23
C LEU A 49 4.11 -8.15 -7.20
N PHE A 50 3.84 -8.29 -8.49
CA PHE A 50 4.38 -7.41 -9.52
C PHE A 50 3.98 -5.94 -9.30
N ARG A 51 2.70 -5.65 -9.04
CA ARG A 51 2.22 -4.28 -8.75
C ARG A 51 2.91 -3.68 -7.52
N ARG A 52 3.06 -4.47 -6.45
CA ARG A 52 3.78 -4.04 -5.23
C ARG A 52 5.26 -3.75 -5.52
N PHE A 53 5.91 -4.59 -6.31
CA PHE A 53 7.30 -4.40 -6.73
C PHE A 53 7.47 -3.10 -7.52
N VAL A 54 6.62 -2.87 -8.54
CA VAL A 54 6.62 -1.63 -9.33
C VAL A 54 6.37 -0.41 -8.44
N MET A 55 5.38 -0.46 -7.55
CA MET A 55 5.11 0.66 -6.62
C MET A 55 6.32 1.00 -5.76
N ASN A 56 7.01 -0.02 -5.22
CA ASN A 56 8.18 0.21 -4.38
C ASN A 56 9.34 0.85 -5.17
N ILE A 57 9.55 0.46 -6.43
CA ILE A 57 10.51 1.11 -7.32
C ILE A 57 10.11 2.57 -7.54
N LEU A 58 8.85 2.84 -7.88
CA LEU A 58 8.36 4.21 -8.12
C LEU A 58 8.52 5.11 -6.89
N LYS A 59 8.32 4.57 -5.68
CA LYS A 59 8.56 5.31 -4.42
C LYS A 59 10.04 5.62 -4.16
N GLN A 60 10.95 4.87 -4.76
CA GLN A 60 12.40 5.07 -4.64
C GLN A 60 12.98 5.88 -5.80
N CYS A 61 12.24 6.02 -6.90
CA CYS A 61 12.63 6.89 -7.99
C CYS A 61 12.55 8.36 -7.56
N GLU A 62 13.71 8.98 -7.38
CA GLU A 62 13.86 10.43 -7.38
C GLU A 62 13.77 10.96 -8.82
N CYS A 63 12.59 10.85 -9.44
CA CYS A 63 12.30 11.79 -10.53
C CYS A 63 12.16 13.16 -9.86
N GLY A 64 12.76 14.22 -10.38
CA GLY A 64 12.81 15.55 -9.76
C GLY A 64 11.46 16.26 -9.57
N ALA A 65 10.35 15.52 -9.50
CA ALA A 65 9.08 15.99 -9.00
C ALA A 65 9.21 16.27 -7.49
N PRO A 66 8.86 17.47 -7.02
CA PRO A 66 8.90 17.78 -5.60
C PRO A 66 8.04 16.79 -4.84
N SER A 67 8.61 16.19 -3.78
CA SER A 67 7.87 15.40 -2.81
C SER A 67 6.73 16.26 -2.25
N GLN A 68 5.49 15.78 -2.36
CA GLN A 68 4.37 16.38 -1.63
C GLN A 68 4.54 16.19 -0.12
#